data_AF-A0A329XEW6-F1
#
_entry.id   AF-A0A329XEW6-F1
#
_cell.length_a   1.000
_cell.length_b   1.000
_cell.length_c   1.000
_cell.angle_alpha   90.00
_cell.angle_beta   90.00
_cell.angle_gamma   90.00
#
_symmetry.space_group_name_H-M   'P 1'
#
loop_
_entity.id
_entity.type
_entity.pdbx_description
1 polymer ?
#
loop_
_entity_poly.entity_id
_entity_poly.type
_entity_poly.pdbx_seq_one_letter_code
_entity_poly.pdbx_strand_id
1 'polypeptide(L)'
;MSEITTSSLSAAEVGGDVLVLAARAEADAPVLLGEESGLGILPDLSALPALLSTLGFTAALDAVVRVPTAALEHSRRDSLAPTLLVVGTGDGDDVAALRRAAGRAAR
;
A
#
# COMPACT_ATOMS: atom_id res chain seq x y z
N MET A 1 17.44 3.31 16.62
CA MET A 1 17.17 4.74 16.35
C MET A 1 16.65 4.76 14.92
N SER A 2 15.39 5.15 14.70
CA SER A 2 14.81 5.17 13.35
C SER A 2 15.13 6.51 12.71
N GLU A 3 15.80 6.50 11.57
CA GLU A 3 16.03 7.70 10.76
C GLU A 3 14.81 7.91 9.86
N ILE A 4 14.28 9.13 9.81
CA ILE A 4 13.13 9.49 8.99
C ILE A 4 13.60 10.48 7.94
N THR A 5 13.49 10.08 6.68
CA THR A 5 13.77 10.94 5.52
C THR A 5 12.50 11.12 4.71
N THR A 6 12.32 12.31 4.14
CA THR A 6 11.24 12.60 3.18
C THR A 6 11.85 12.71 1.80
N SER A 7 11.28 12.00 0.83
CA SER A 7 11.76 12.01 -0.56
C SER A 7 10.61 12.29 -1.51
N SER A 8 10.93 12.95 -2.63
CA SER A 8 10.05 13.11 -3.77
C SER A 8 10.32 12.09 -4.88
N LEU A 9 11.28 11.18 -4.65
CA LEU A 9 11.52 10.04 -5.53
C LEU A 9 10.30 9.13 -5.56
N SER A 10 10.09 8.43 -6.68
CA SER A 10 9.05 7.41 -6.73
C SER A 10 9.37 6.27 -5.76
N ALA A 11 8.33 5.54 -5.33
CA ALA A 11 8.49 4.37 -4.47
C ALA A 11 9.50 3.35 -5.02
N ALA A 12 9.63 3.29 -6.35
CA ALA A 12 10.56 2.42 -7.03
C ALA A 12 12.03 2.85 -6.90
N GLU A 13 12.27 4.17 -6.91
CA GLU A 13 13.60 4.76 -6.85
C GLU A 13 14.15 4.86 -5.43
N VAL A 14 13.28 4.88 -4.42
CA VAL A 14 13.68 4.96 -3.00
C VAL A 14 14.40 3.69 -2.52
N GLY A 15 14.10 2.53 -3.11
CA GLY A 15 14.85 1.28 -2.85
C GLY A 15 14.73 0.74 -1.41
N GLY A 16 13.51 0.51 -0.92
CA GLY A 16 13.26 -0.02 0.43
C GLY A 16 12.88 -1.52 0.48
N ASP A 17 12.97 -2.12 1.68
CA ASP A 17 12.57 -3.53 1.90
C ASP A 17 11.05 -3.73 1.94
N VAL A 18 10.32 -2.71 2.41
CA VAL A 18 8.86 -2.74 2.55
C VAL A 18 8.29 -1.44 1.98
N LEU A 19 7.38 -1.56 1.02
CA LEU A 19 6.56 -0.45 0.56
C LEU A 19 5.22 -0.49 1.29
N VAL A 20 4.90 0.59 2.01
CA VAL A 20 3.65 0.72 2.75
C VAL A 20 2.65 1.52 1.94
N LEU A 21 1.45 0.97 1.77
CA LEU A 21 0.33 1.57 1.05
C LEU A 21 -0.88 1.67 1.97
N ALA A 22 -1.61 2.78 1.89
CA ALA A 22 -2.89 2.91 2.55
C ALA A 22 -4.01 2.55 1.58
N ALA A 23 -5.07 1.92 2.08
CA ALA A 23 -6.22 1.53 1.29
C ALA A 23 -7.52 1.96 1.99
N ARG A 24 -8.45 2.51 1.22
CA ARG A 24 -9.79 2.89 1.66
C ARG A 24 -10.79 1.78 1.36
N ALA A 25 -11.74 1.59 2.26
CA ALA A 25 -12.87 0.70 2.06
C ALA A 25 -13.83 1.31 1.03
N GLU A 26 -14.23 0.50 0.05
CA GLU A 26 -15.16 0.86 -1.02
C GLU A 26 -16.06 -0.36 -1.29
N ALA A 27 -17.22 -0.13 -1.90
CA ALA A 27 -18.29 -1.14 -1.98
C ALA A 27 -17.88 -2.42 -2.74
N ASP A 28 -17.06 -2.29 -3.79
CA ASP A 28 -16.71 -3.40 -4.68
C ASP A 28 -15.28 -3.94 -4.46
N ALA A 29 -14.31 -3.07 -4.17
CA ALA A 29 -12.92 -3.44 -3.95
C ALA A 29 -12.18 -2.35 -3.16
N PRO A 30 -11.19 -2.68 -2.32
CA PRO A 30 -10.39 -1.69 -1.62
C PRO A 30 -9.64 -0.80 -2.62
N VAL A 31 -9.70 0.52 -2.41
CA VAL A 31 -9.04 1.51 -3.27
C VAL A 31 -7.75 1.98 -2.62
N LEU A 32 -6.65 1.96 -3.36
CA LEU A 32 -5.35 2.40 -2.85
C LEU A 32 -5.28 3.92 -2.82
N LEU A 33 -4.91 4.46 -1.66
CA LEU A 33 -4.66 5.88 -1.50
C LEU A 33 -3.29 6.22 -2.10
N GLY A 34 -3.30 6.90 -3.23
CA GLY A 34 -2.08 7.33 -3.93
C GLY A 34 -2.07 7.03 -5.44
N GLU A 35 -3.17 6.56 -6.03
CA GLU A 35 -3.34 6.50 -7.49
C GLU A 35 -3.06 7.86 -8.15
N GLU A 36 -3.45 8.96 -7.49
CA GLU A 36 -3.18 10.33 -7.94
C GLU A 36 -1.75 10.83 -7.64
N SER A 37 -0.98 10.09 -6.83
CA SER A 37 0.35 10.47 -6.34
C SER A 37 1.51 9.80 -7.11
N GLY A 38 1.22 9.23 -8.29
CA GLY A 38 2.23 8.57 -9.14
C GLY A 38 2.37 7.05 -8.92
N LEU A 39 1.66 6.46 -7.94
CA LEU A 39 1.56 5.01 -7.81
C LEU A 39 0.72 4.37 -8.93
N GLY A 40 -0.23 5.11 -9.51
CA GLY A 40 -1.01 4.69 -10.68
C GLY A 40 -0.18 4.55 -11.97
N ILE A 41 1.08 5.02 -11.96
CA ILE A 41 2.03 4.91 -13.07
C ILE A 41 2.90 3.65 -12.92
N LEU A 42 2.80 2.93 -11.79
CA LEU A 42 3.46 1.64 -11.62
C LEU A 42 2.55 0.55 -12.19
N PRO A 43 2.81 0.05 -13.42
CA PRO A 43 1.99 -1.01 -14.03
C PRO A 43 1.90 -2.24 -13.12
N ASP A 44 2.91 -2.43 -12.28
CA ASP A 44 3.07 -3.52 -11.33
C ASP A 44 2.03 -3.53 -10.20
N LEU A 45 1.43 -2.37 -9.84
CA LEU A 45 0.44 -2.27 -8.75
C LEU A 45 -1.01 -2.35 -9.21
N SER A 46 -1.26 -2.35 -10.53
CA SER A 46 -2.61 -2.38 -11.11
C SER A 46 -3.42 -3.63 -10.72
N ALA A 47 -2.73 -4.76 -10.48
CA ALA A 47 -3.36 -6.02 -10.07
C ALA A 47 -3.61 -6.12 -8.55
N LEU A 48 -3.05 -5.20 -7.76
CA LEU A 48 -3.09 -5.27 -6.30
C LEU A 48 -4.52 -5.19 -5.74
N PRO A 49 -5.41 -4.28 -6.18
CA PRO A 49 -6.79 -4.24 -5.68
C PRO A 49 -7.55 -5.56 -5.88
N ALA A 50 -7.41 -6.19 -7.05
CA ALA A 50 -8.04 -7.48 -7.35
C ALA A 50 -7.48 -8.61 -6.46
N LEU A 51 -6.16 -8.62 -6.22
CA LEU A 51 -5.53 -9.57 -5.31
C LEU A 51 -6.01 -9.35 -3.87
N LEU A 52 -6.11 -8.11 -3.41
CA LEU A 52 -6.63 -7.77 -2.08
C LEU A 52 -8.06 -8.27 -1.89
N SER A 53 -8.94 -8.05 -2.87
CA SER A 53 -10.30 -8.61 -2.85
C SER A 53 -10.31 -10.14 -2.80
N THR A 54 -9.43 -10.79 -3.58
CA THR A 54 -9.29 -12.26 -3.57
C THR A 54 -8.83 -12.79 -2.21
N LEU A 55 -7.99 -12.03 -1.50
CA LEU A 55 -7.55 -12.33 -0.14
C LEU A 55 -8.60 -11.97 0.93
N GLY A 56 -9.74 -11.40 0.53
CA GLY A 56 -10.79 -10.94 1.46
C GLY A 56 -10.41 -9.69 2.26
N PHE A 57 -9.44 -8.90 1.78
CA PHE A 57 -9.05 -7.66 2.43
C PHE A 57 -10.06 -6.54 2.12
N THR A 58 -10.72 -6.04 3.16
CA THR A 58 -11.81 -5.05 3.04
C THR A 58 -11.38 -3.60 3.27
N ALA A 59 -10.09 -3.36 3.53
CA ALA A 59 -9.58 -2.05 3.94
C ALA A 59 -10.26 -1.43 5.18
N ALA A 60 -10.88 -2.27 6.02
CA ALA A 60 -11.38 -1.84 7.33
C ALA A 60 -10.27 -1.19 8.17
N LEU A 61 -10.64 -0.30 9.09
CA LEU A 61 -9.68 0.36 9.96
C LEU A 61 -8.81 -0.67 10.70
N ASP A 62 -7.51 -0.40 10.77
CA ASP A 62 -6.49 -1.26 11.41
C ASP A 62 -6.26 -2.63 10.74
N ALA A 63 -6.96 -2.93 9.64
CA ALA A 63 -6.69 -4.10 8.81
C ALA A 63 -5.32 -3.95 8.16
N VAL A 64 -4.55 -5.03 8.13
CA VAL A 64 -3.23 -5.05 7.52
C VAL A 64 -3.06 -6.34 6.75
N VAL A 65 -2.52 -6.25 5.54
CA VAL A 65 -2.13 -7.43 4.76
C VAL A 65 -0.73 -7.22 4.19
N ARG A 66 0.05 -8.30 4.24
CA ARG A 66 1.39 -8.38 3.65
C ARG A 66 1.30 -9.16 2.34
N VAL A 67 1.76 -8.54 1.27
CA VAL A 67 1.75 -9.14 -0.06
C VAL A 67 3.19 -9.20 -0.56
N PRO A 68 3.74 -10.41 -0.80
CA PRO A 68 5.02 -10.52 -1.50
C PRO A 68 4.89 -9.94 -2.90
N THR A 69 5.83 -9.09 -3.34
CA THR A 69 5.77 -8.49 -4.68
C THR A 69 5.82 -9.55 -5.78
N ALA A 70 6.41 -10.72 -5.51
CA ALA A 70 6.38 -11.88 -6.41
C ALA A 70 4.96 -12.42 -6.70
N ALA A 71 3.95 -12.09 -5.89
CA ALA A 71 2.56 -12.46 -6.14
C ALA A 71 1.86 -11.53 -7.16
N LEU A 72 2.50 -10.41 -7.52
CA LEU A 72 2.03 -9.53 -8.58
C LEU A 72 2.65 -10.02 -9.89
N GLU A 73 1.85 -10.71 -10.71
CA GLU A 73 2.29 -11.43 -11.91
C GLU A 73 2.98 -10.56 -12.98
N HIS A 74 2.96 -9.23 -12.82
CA HIS A 74 3.47 -8.27 -13.81
C HIS A 74 4.76 -7.56 -13.39
N SER A 75 5.26 -7.77 -12.17
CA SER A 75 6.39 -6.98 -11.66
C SER A 75 7.70 -7.32 -12.36
N ARG A 76 8.26 -6.34 -13.08
CA ARG A 76 9.72 -6.27 -13.28
C ARG A 76 10.33 -6.19 -11.88
N ARG A 77 10.82 -7.33 -11.39
CA ARG A 77 11.24 -7.56 -9.99
C ARG A 77 12.27 -6.57 -9.45
N ASP A 78 12.95 -5.82 -10.31
CA ASP A 78 14.10 -5.01 -9.93
C ASP A 78 13.76 -3.62 -9.38
N SER A 79 12.51 -3.14 -9.51
CA SER A 79 12.17 -1.75 -9.17
C SER A 79 11.24 -1.57 -7.98
N LEU A 80 10.75 -2.62 -7.32
CA LEU A 80 9.83 -2.46 -6.18
C LEU A 80 10.38 -3.13 -4.94
N ALA A 81 9.97 -2.64 -3.76
CA ALA A 81 10.25 -3.31 -2.50
C ALA A 81 9.81 -4.78 -2.57
N PRO A 82 10.56 -5.74 -2.00
CA PRO A 82 10.22 -7.16 -2.05
C PRO A 82 8.90 -7.50 -1.34
N THR A 83 8.49 -6.66 -0.38
CA THR A 83 7.24 -6.80 0.36
C THR A 83 6.40 -5.54 0.26
N LEU A 84 5.10 -5.73 0.02
CA LEU A 84 4.08 -4.71 0.15
C LEU A 84 3.33 -4.88 1.47
N LEU A 85 3.11 -3.79 2.17
CA LEU A 85 2.27 -3.72 3.36
C LEU A 85 1.09 -2.81 3.06
N VAL A 86 -0.12 -3.36 2.99
CA VAL A 86 -1.34 -2.57 2.76
C VAL A 86 -2.08 -2.41 4.09
N VAL A 87 -2.40 -1.16 4.44
CA VAL A 87 -3.09 -0.81 5.69
C VAL A 87 -4.44 -0.18 5.39
N GLY A 88 -5.50 -0.69 6.01
CA GLY A 88 -6.87 -0.22 5.86
C GLY A 88 -7.12 1.06 6.67
N THR A 89 -7.74 2.04 6.02
CA THR A 89 -8.13 3.32 6.62
C THR A 89 -9.63 3.43 6.90
N GLY A 90 -10.42 2.39 6.62
CA GLY A 90 -11.88 2.48 6.62
C GLY A 90 -12.35 3.44 5.53
N ASP A 91 -13.33 4.29 5.83
CA ASP A 91 -13.94 5.24 4.89
C ASP A 91 -13.01 6.42 4.50
N GLY A 92 -11.84 6.57 5.13
CA GLY A 92 -10.75 7.43 4.63
C GLY A 92 -10.85 8.94 4.92
N ASP A 93 -11.97 9.44 5.44
CA ASP A 93 -12.15 10.89 5.70
C ASP A 93 -11.63 11.38 7.07
N ASP A 94 -11.07 10.50 7.91
CA ASP A 94 -10.63 10.85 9.26
C ASP A 94 -9.09 10.86 9.38
N VAL A 95 -8.53 12.04 9.69
CA VAL A 95 -7.09 12.20 10.01
C VAL A 95 -6.64 11.28 11.15
N ALA A 96 -7.50 10.98 12.11
CA ALA A 96 -7.21 10.01 13.17
C ALA A 96 -7.10 8.58 12.62
N ALA A 97 -7.91 8.21 11.62
CA ALA A 97 -7.79 6.91 10.95
C ALA A 97 -6.44 6.78 10.23
N LEU A 98 -6.01 7.82 9.51
CA LEU A 98 -4.70 7.82 8.85
C LEU A 98 -3.54 7.74 9.85
N ARG A 99 -3.62 8.48 10.97
CA ARG A 99 -2.62 8.39 12.06
C ARG A 99 -2.56 6.99 12.68
N ARG A 100 -3.71 6.34 12.88
CA ARG A 100 -3.76 4.95 13.35
C ARG A 100 -3.12 4.01 12.33
N ALA A 101 -3.48 4.13 11.06
CA ALA A 101 -2.90 3.32 9.98
C ALA A 101 -1.37 3.47 9.92
N ALA A 102 -0.84 4.69 9.99
CA ALA A 102 0.61 4.93 10.05
C ALA A 102 1.25 4.28 11.30
N GLY A 103 0.60 4.41 12.47
CA GLY A 103 1.05 3.75 13.70
C GLY A 103 1.01 2.22 13.62
N ARG A 104 0.10 1.63 12.85
CA ARG A 104 0.04 0.18 12.58
C ARG A 104 1.14 -0.27 11.63
N ALA A 105 1.47 0.53 10.61
CA ALA A 105 2.56 0.24 9.69
C ALA A 105 3.94 0.25 10.37
N ALA A 106 4.12 1.04 11.43
CA ALA A 106 5.38 1.18 12.16
C ALA A 106 5.63 0.11 13.24
N ARG A 107 4.73 -0.88 13.40
CA ARG A 107 4.85 -1.98 14.37
C ARG A 107 5.33 -3.27 13.71
#